data_AF-A0A177AR81-F1
#
_entry.id   AF-A0A177AR81-F1
#
_cell.length_a   1.000
_cell.length_b   1.000
_cell.length_c   1.000
_cell.angle_alpha   90.00
_cell.angle_beta   90.00
_cell.angle_gamma   90.00
#
_symmetry.space_group_name_H-M   'P 1'
#
loop_
_entity.id
_entity.type
_entity.pdbx_description
1 polymer ?
#
loop_
_entity_poly.entity_id
_entity_poly.type
_entity_poly.pdbx_seq_one_letter_code
_entity_poly.pdbx_strand_id
1 'polypeptide(L)'
;MLKWLRGDALTSEYWLELFRICEMKKGIQFETCLFGDFLNVSKVVILQADKIKQLNQRAQGEISIREVLKEIELWAVNAYFQLNYQQDSNNHKISIIKEWRELHNQIGENQNLLQSLQDSSFFGGFKDKVDIWKKKFDDLEYCLTRLNKFQRKWLYLEPIFFRGALPEEKHRFDKITKDYRSIMLCIERDMRLVSFVSRVNLKSTLDNCITQLKVCQKSLYEYLEKKRMNFPRFYFIGDDDLLEILGQSTNPVIIQQHLKKLYAGVYSVEFDKESKVITSIKSVKSENFKLDSVVRIDNNVE
;
A
#
# COMPACT_ATOMS: atom_id res chain seq x y z
N MET A 1 20.00 49.34 -2.90
CA MET A 1 20.74 48.85 -4.08
C MET A 1 21.63 47.67 -3.72
N LEU A 2 22.66 47.85 -2.89
CA LEU A 2 23.53 46.76 -2.39
C LEU A 2 22.81 45.64 -1.61
N LYS A 3 21.62 45.90 -1.05
CA LYS A 3 20.79 44.87 -0.40
C LYS A 3 20.34 43.77 -1.37
N TRP A 4 20.18 44.10 -2.66
CA TRP A 4 19.76 43.17 -3.71
C TRP A 4 20.93 42.36 -4.31
N LEU A 5 22.16 42.64 -3.86
CA LEU A 5 23.38 41.92 -4.22
C LEU A 5 23.82 40.94 -3.11
N ARG A 6 23.00 40.76 -2.06
CA ARG A 6 23.29 39.80 -0.99
C ARG A 6 23.02 38.37 -1.48
N GLY A 7 24.00 37.50 -1.26
CA GLY A 7 24.11 36.18 -1.88
C GLY A 7 23.23 35.07 -1.34
N ASP A 8 22.51 35.30 -0.23
CA ASP A 8 21.75 34.23 0.44
C ASP A 8 20.67 33.59 -0.45
N ALA A 9 20.18 34.33 -1.45
CA ALA A 9 19.14 33.89 -2.37
C ALA A 9 19.63 33.37 -3.73
N LEU A 10 20.88 33.66 -4.09
CA LEU A 10 21.39 33.52 -5.44
C LEU A 10 22.17 32.21 -5.58
N THR A 11 21.63 31.28 -6.37
CA THR A 11 22.35 30.07 -6.79
C THR A 11 23.46 30.41 -7.78
N SER A 12 24.41 29.50 -7.99
CA SER A 12 25.52 29.65 -8.94
C SER A 12 25.06 30.07 -10.35
N GLU A 13 23.91 29.59 -10.82
CA GLU A 13 23.31 29.99 -12.09
C GLU A 13 22.84 31.46 -12.10
N TYR A 14 22.21 31.92 -11.01
CA TYR A 14 21.78 33.31 -10.86
C TYR A 14 22.94 34.28 -10.69
N TRP A 15 24.05 33.83 -10.11
CA TRP A 15 25.29 34.62 -10.07
C TRP A 15 25.87 34.84 -11.47
N LEU A 16 25.86 33.82 -12.33
CA LEU A 16 26.31 33.95 -13.72
C LEU A 16 25.39 34.88 -14.52
N GLU A 17 24.09 34.82 -14.30
CA GLU A 17 23.13 35.72 -14.94
C GLU A 17 23.29 37.17 -14.45
N LEU A 18 23.57 37.36 -13.15
CA LEU A 18 23.90 38.65 -12.57
C LEU A 18 25.21 39.21 -13.13
N PHE A 19 26.25 38.39 -13.29
CA PHE A 19 27.51 38.80 -13.91
C PHE A 19 27.35 39.19 -15.40
N ARG A 20 26.42 38.55 -16.12
CA ARG A 20 26.05 38.95 -17.49
C ARG A 20 25.32 40.29 -17.52
N ILE A 21 24.36 40.51 -16.62
CA ILE A 21 23.60 41.77 -16.53
C ILE A 21 24.51 42.94 -16.13
N CYS A 22 25.50 42.69 -15.29
CA CYS A 22 26.47 43.67 -14.86
C CYS A 22 27.66 43.83 -15.83
N GLU A 23 27.67 43.16 -17.00
CA GLU A 23 28.78 43.22 -17.98
C GLU A 23 30.18 43.02 -17.36
N MET A 24 30.29 42.16 -16.35
CA MET A 24 31.56 41.94 -15.65
C MET A 24 32.53 41.13 -16.52
N LYS A 25 33.85 41.31 -16.31
CA LYS A 25 34.88 40.60 -17.09
C LYS A 25 34.66 39.08 -17.05
N LYS A 26 34.72 38.43 -18.21
CA LYS A 26 34.62 36.96 -18.35
C LYS A 26 35.74 36.30 -17.54
N GLY A 27 35.38 35.51 -16.51
CA GLY A 27 36.34 34.77 -15.67
C GLY A 27 36.12 34.89 -14.16
N ILE A 28 35.23 35.78 -13.71
CA ILE A 28 34.91 35.92 -12.29
C ILE A 28 33.96 34.78 -11.87
N GLN A 29 34.43 33.92 -10.96
CA GLN A 29 33.61 32.92 -10.28
C GLN A 29 33.07 33.48 -8.95
N PHE A 30 31.97 32.91 -8.44
CA PHE A 30 31.35 33.30 -7.15
C PHE A 30 32.37 33.38 -6.01
N GLU A 31 33.35 32.47 -6.01
CA GLU A 31 34.41 32.35 -5.00
C GLU A 31 35.51 33.42 -5.12
N THR A 32 35.66 34.04 -6.29
CA THR A 32 36.72 35.02 -6.59
C THR A 32 36.22 36.46 -6.66
N CYS A 33 34.92 36.68 -6.53
CA CYS A 33 34.31 37.98 -6.73
C CYS A 33 34.56 38.90 -5.53
N LEU A 34 35.28 40.00 -5.73
CA LEU A 34 35.55 40.99 -4.68
C LEU A 34 34.54 42.15 -4.77
N PHE A 35 34.27 42.79 -3.64
CA PHE A 35 33.39 43.96 -3.57
C PHE A 35 33.88 45.12 -4.48
N GLY A 36 35.18 45.21 -4.70
CA GLY A 36 35.80 46.18 -5.61
C GLY A 36 35.37 46.02 -7.07
N ASP A 37 35.05 44.81 -7.51
CA ASP A 37 34.62 44.56 -8.89
C ASP A 37 33.21 45.10 -9.16
N PHE A 38 32.33 45.06 -8.16
CA PHE A 38 31.00 45.67 -8.24
C PHE A 38 31.03 47.21 -8.15
N LEU A 39 32.01 47.78 -7.45
CA LEU A 39 32.22 49.23 -7.40
C LEU A 39 32.70 49.78 -8.75
N ASN A 40 33.57 49.03 -9.45
CA ASN A 40 34.05 49.38 -10.79
C ASN A 40 32.92 49.44 -11.82
N VAL A 41 31.85 48.65 -11.63
CA VAL A 41 30.69 48.59 -12.54
C VAL A 41 29.45 49.29 -11.97
N SER A 42 29.63 50.11 -10.94
CA SER A 42 28.55 50.81 -10.21
C SER A 42 27.59 51.59 -11.11
N LYS A 43 28.07 52.23 -12.19
CA LYS A 43 27.22 52.96 -13.15
C LYS A 43 26.26 52.05 -13.93
N VAL A 44 26.69 50.87 -14.33
CA VAL A 44 25.87 49.88 -15.07
C VAL A 44 24.89 49.20 -14.12
N VAL A 45 25.31 48.92 -12.88
CA VAL A 45 24.45 48.42 -11.81
C VAL A 45 23.29 49.39 -11.51
N ILE A 46 23.56 50.71 -11.54
CA ILE A 46 22.52 51.74 -11.37
C ILE A 46 21.53 51.75 -12.55
N LEU A 47 22.02 51.63 -13.79
CA LEU A 47 21.18 51.60 -14.98
C LEU A 47 20.31 50.33 -15.08
N GLN A 48 20.80 49.18 -14.60
CA GLN A 48 20.09 47.90 -14.64
C GLN A 48 19.45 47.52 -13.30
N ALA A 49 19.26 48.48 -12.40
CA ALA A 49 18.75 48.26 -11.04
C ALA A 49 17.42 47.49 -11.02
N ASP A 50 16.49 47.80 -11.93
CA ASP A 50 15.20 47.14 -12.02
C ASP A 50 15.32 45.67 -12.44
N LYS A 51 16.24 45.34 -13.35
CA LYS A 51 16.51 43.95 -13.74
C LYS A 51 17.15 43.15 -12.60
N ILE A 52 18.07 43.76 -11.86
CA ILE A 52 18.69 43.12 -10.68
C ILE A 52 17.63 42.89 -9.59
N LYS A 53 16.70 43.84 -9.41
CA LYS A 53 15.58 43.70 -8.48
C LYS A 53 14.63 42.56 -8.91
N GLN A 54 14.29 42.46 -10.19
CA GLN A 54 13.47 41.36 -10.73
C GLN A 54 14.18 40.00 -10.59
N LEU A 55 15.49 39.94 -10.88
CA LEU A 55 16.29 38.72 -10.72
C LEU A 55 16.35 38.29 -9.26
N ASN A 56 16.52 39.22 -8.32
CA ASN A 56 16.51 38.89 -6.89
C ASN A 56 15.12 38.43 -6.44
N GLN A 57 14.04 39.09 -6.88
CA GLN A 57 12.67 38.64 -6.58
C GLN A 57 12.38 37.24 -7.13
N ARG A 58 12.85 36.93 -8.35
CA ARG A 58 12.77 35.59 -8.93
C ARG A 58 13.58 34.59 -8.12
N ALA A 59 14.83 34.90 -7.81
CA ALA A 59 15.70 34.02 -7.03
C ALA A 59 15.10 33.72 -5.66
N GLN A 60 14.56 34.73 -4.96
CA GLN A 60 13.85 34.56 -3.69
C GLN A 60 12.60 33.68 -3.81
N GLY A 61 11.78 33.90 -4.85
CA GLY A 61 10.59 33.09 -5.11
C GLY A 61 10.89 31.64 -5.51
N GLU A 62 12.07 31.37 -6.07
CA GLU A 62 12.49 30.02 -6.43
C GLU A 62 13.19 29.26 -5.30
N ILE A 63 13.65 29.92 -4.24
CA ILE A 63 14.24 29.25 -3.07
C ILE A 63 13.23 28.29 -2.46
N SER A 64 12.01 28.77 -2.21
CA SER A 64 10.94 27.94 -1.62
C SER A 64 10.63 26.72 -2.48
N ILE A 65 10.59 26.89 -3.80
CA ILE A 65 10.37 25.77 -4.75
C ILE A 65 11.52 24.75 -4.65
N ARG A 66 12.77 25.23 -4.59
CA ARG A 66 13.94 24.34 -4.46
C ARG A 66 14.01 23.64 -3.11
N GLU A 67 13.61 24.30 -2.04
CA GLU A 67 13.54 23.70 -0.70
C GLU A 67 12.53 22.55 -0.67
N VAL A 68 11.31 22.78 -1.14
CA VAL A 68 10.27 21.73 -1.20
C VAL A 68 10.71 20.57 -2.12
N LEU A 69 11.32 20.85 -3.27
CA LEU A 69 11.84 19.80 -4.14
C LEU A 69 12.95 18.98 -3.47
N LYS A 70 13.84 19.63 -2.70
CA LYS A 70 14.87 18.94 -1.92
C LYS A 70 14.25 18.08 -0.82
N GLU A 71 13.23 18.57 -0.12
CA GLU A 71 12.50 17.81 0.89
C GLU A 71 11.89 16.54 0.29
N ILE A 72 11.28 16.64 -0.89
CA ILE A 72 10.73 15.50 -1.62
C ILE A 72 11.81 14.51 -2.05
N GLU A 73 12.95 15.01 -2.56
CA GLU A 73 14.09 14.17 -2.93
C GLU A 73 14.67 13.43 -1.72
N LEU A 74 14.81 14.12 -0.57
CA LEU A 74 15.26 13.52 0.69
C LEU A 74 14.26 12.49 1.22
N TRP A 75 12.96 12.80 1.18
CA TRP A 75 11.91 11.87 1.54
C TRP A 75 11.98 10.61 0.66
N ALA A 76 12.12 10.76 -0.65
CA ALA A 76 12.18 9.65 -1.59
C ALA A 76 13.35 8.67 -1.32
N VAL A 77 14.48 9.17 -0.83
CA VAL A 77 15.64 8.34 -0.43
C VAL A 77 15.38 7.62 0.89
N ASN A 78 14.64 8.24 1.80
CA ASN A 78 14.38 7.74 3.15
C ASN A 78 13.04 7.00 3.30
N ALA A 79 12.23 6.96 2.25
CA ALA A 79 10.92 6.31 2.27
C ALA A 79 11.07 4.80 2.03
N TYR A 80 10.92 4.03 3.11
CA TYR A 80 11.02 2.58 3.10
C TYR A 80 9.68 1.92 3.46
N PHE A 81 9.42 0.75 2.87
CA PHE A 81 8.35 -0.12 3.33
C PHE A 81 8.63 -0.63 4.74
N GLN A 82 7.64 -0.56 5.62
CA GLN A 82 7.70 -1.28 6.87
C GLN A 82 7.21 -2.72 6.67
N LEU A 83 8.14 -3.67 6.74
CA LEU A 83 7.86 -5.09 6.58
C LEU A 83 7.78 -5.78 7.94
N ASN A 84 6.69 -6.51 8.15
CA ASN A 84 6.55 -7.44 9.26
C ASN A 84 6.57 -8.87 8.73
N TYR A 85 7.30 -9.73 9.42
CA TYR A 85 7.35 -11.15 9.08
C TYR A 85 6.25 -11.89 9.83
N GLN A 86 5.39 -12.60 9.09
CA GLN A 86 4.43 -13.55 9.63
C GLN A 86 4.66 -14.93 9.02
N GLN A 87 4.07 -15.95 9.63
CA GLN A 87 4.03 -17.30 9.06
C GLN A 87 2.70 -17.52 8.35
N ASP A 88 2.73 -18.04 7.13
CA ASP A 88 1.53 -18.54 6.42
C ASP A 88 1.03 -19.80 7.10
N SER A 89 -0.17 -20.24 6.71
CA SER A 89 -0.74 -21.55 7.06
C SER A 89 0.19 -22.73 6.73
N ASN A 90 1.15 -22.53 5.81
CA ASN A 90 2.21 -23.49 5.44
C ASN A 90 3.51 -23.37 6.25
N ASN A 91 3.56 -22.61 7.35
CA ASN A 91 4.78 -22.29 8.13
C ASN A 91 5.91 -21.59 7.34
N HIS A 92 5.66 -21.15 6.11
CA HIS A 92 6.61 -20.31 5.37
C HIS A 92 6.65 -18.92 6.00
N LYS A 93 7.81 -18.24 5.95
CA LYS A 93 7.93 -16.82 6.34
C LYS A 93 7.47 -15.93 5.18
N ILE A 94 6.61 -14.96 5.47
CA ILE A 94 6.07 -14.00 4.50
C ILE A 94 6.24 -12.62 5.10
N SER A 95 6.83 -11.75 4.30
CA SER A 95 6.87 -10.33 4.57
C SER A 95 5.53 -9.69 4.19
N ILE A 96 4.90 -9.04 5.16
CA ILE A 96 3.62 -8.36 5.02
C ILE A 96 3.86 -6.89 5.33
N ILE A 97 3.34 -6.01 4.48
CA ILE A 97 3.44 -4.57 4.72
C ILE A 97 2.38 -4.17 5.75
N LYS A 98 2.81 -3.45 6.79
CA LYS A 98 1.92 -2.81 7.76
C LYS A 98 1.90 -1.29 7.57
N GLU A 99 1.06 -0.62 8.35
CA GLU A 99 0.99 0.86 8.39
C GLU A 99 0.70 1.52 7.04
N TRP A 100 -0.11 0.87 6.19
CA TRP A 100 -0.57 1.42 4.91
C TRP A 100 -1.12 2.85 5.01
N ARG A 101 -1.82 3.18 6.11
CA ARG A 101 -2.39 4.52 6.32
C ARG A 101 -1.32 5.60 6.41
N GLU A 102 -0.24 5.34 7.13
CA GLU A 102 0.85 6.31 7.28
C GLU A 102 1.55 6.53 5.94
N LEU A 103 1.81 5.46 5.19
CA LEU A 103 2.36 5.55 3.84
C LEU A 103 1.48 6.39 2.90
N HIS A 104 0.17 6.14 2.87
CA HIS A 104 -0.77 6.93 2.05
C HIS A 104 -0.83 8.40 2.50
N ASN A 105 -0.79 8.67 3.81
CA ASN A 105 -0.78 10.03 4.33
C ASN A 105 0.48 10.80 3.90
N GLN A 106 1.66 10.20 4.05
CA GLN A 106 2.92 10.82 3.63
C GLN A 106 2.94 11.13 2.12
N ILE A 107 2.41 10.23 1.29
CA ILE A 107 2.28 10.45 -0.15
C ILE A 107 1.31 11.59 -0.45
N GLY A 108 0.16 11.62 0.22
CA GLY A 108 -0.84 12.69 0.06
C GLY A 108 -0.30 14.05 0.48
N GLU A 109 0.46 14.13 1.57
CA GLU A 109 1.14 15.36 2.01
C GLU A 109 2.15 15.85 0.96
N ASN A 110 2.99 14.95 0.44
CA ASN A 110 3.96 15.31 -0.61
C ASN A 110 3.28 15.74 -1.92
N GLN A 111 2.16 15.10 -2.31
CA GLN A 111 1.36 15.53 -3.45
C GLN A 111 0.75 16.92 -3.24
N ASN A 112 0.27 17.22 -2.03
CA ASN A 112 -0.25 18.54 -1.69
C ASN A 112 0.86 19.61 -1.74
N LEU A 113 2.06 19.31 -1.23
CA LEU A 113 3.22 20.20 -1.34
C LEU A 113 3.54 20.50 -2.81
N LEU A 114 3.61 19.48 -3.67
CA LEU A 114 3.82 19.68 -5.10
C LEU A 114 2.71 20.51 -5.75
N GLN A 115 1.46 20.33 -5.32
CA GLN A 115 0.33 21.08 -5.86
C GLN A 115 0.42 22.56 -5.47
N SER A 116 0.83 22.88 -4.23
CA SER A 116 1.06 24.25 -3.78
C SER A 116 2.18 24.96 -4.55
N LEU A 117 3.16 24.22 -5.08
CA LEU A 117 4.21 24.80 -5.93
C LEU A 117 3.68 25.28 -7.30
N GLN A 118 2.57 24.71 -7.78
CA GLN A 118 2.00 25.06 -9.09
C GLN A 118 1.33 26.44 -9.08
N ASP A 119 0.89 26.91 -7.92
CA ASP A 119 0.28 28.22 -7.74
C ASP A 119 1.32 29.35 -7.66
N SER A 120 2.62 29.00 -7.57
CA SER A 120 3.71 29.97 -7.54
C SER A 120 3.95 30.58 -8.92
N SER A 121 4.05 31.92 -8.96
CA SER A 121 4.40 32.69 -10.15
C SER A 121 5.79 32.38 -10.72
N PHE A 122 6.65 31.67 -9.97
CA PHE A 122 8.01 31.27 -10.37
C PHE A 122 8.13 29.79 -10.78
N PHE A 123 7.00 29.10 -10.93
CA PHE A 123 6.93 27.66 -11.25
C PHE A 123 7.54 27.27 -12.62
N GLY A 124 7.54 28.21 -13.59
CA GLY A 124 7.84 27.90 -15.00
C GLY A 124 9.15 27.15 -15.25
N GLY A 125 10.21 27.44 -14.49
CA GLY A 125 11.51 26.76 -14.63
C GLY A 125 11.60 25.37 -14.00
N PHE A 126 10.65 25.00 -13.13
CA PHE A 126 10.64 23.74 -12.38
C PHE A 126 9.55 22.77 -12.85
N LYS A 127 8.74 23.18 -13.84
CA LYS A 127 7.59 22.43 -14.33
C LYS A 127 7.93 20.97 -14.67
N ASP A 128 8.98 20.74 -15.45
CA ASP A 128 9.36 19.38 -15.86
C ASP A 128 9.72 18.49 -14.67
N LYS A 129 10.45 19.04 -13.67
CA LYS A 129 10.82 18.31 -12.46
C LYS A 129 9.59 17.98 -11.60
N VAL A 130 8.67 18.93 -11.45
CA VAL A 130 7.43 18.74 -10.70
C VAL A 130 6.53 17.73 -11.39
N ASP A 131 6.40 17.79 -12.72
CA ASP A 131 5.59 16.85 -13.49
C ASP A 131 6.14 15.42 -13.39
N ILE A 132 7.46 15.23 -13.39
CA ILE A 132 8.09 13.93 -13.13
C ILE A 132 7.73 13.41 -11.74
N TRP A 133 7.87 14.24 -10.70
CA TRP A 133 7.55 13.84 -9.33
C TRP A 133 6.07 13.55 -9.14
N LYS A 134 5.19 14.38 -9.69
CA LYS A 134 3.75 14.17 -9.68
C LYS A 134 3.38 12.82 -10.28
N LYS A 135 3.90 12.52 -11.48
CA LYS A 135 3.69 11.21 -12.12
C LYS A 135 4.22 10.05 -11.27
N LYS A 136 5.39 10.21 -10.63
CA LYS A 136 5.94 9.18 -9.72
C LYS A 136 5.04 8.94 -8.51
N PHE A 137 4.51 9.99 -7.90
CA PHE A 137 3.60 9.87 -6.75
C PHE A 137 2.25 9.27 -7.14
N ASP A 138 1.68 9.68 -8.28
CA ASP A 138 0.43 9.11 -8.79
C ASP A 138 0.59 7.60 -9.07
N ASP A 139 1.72 7.23 -9.67
CA ASP A 139 2.05 5.84 -9.95
C ASP A 139 2.30 5.03 -8.66
N LEU A 140 2.92 5.66 -7.66
CA LEU A 140 3.13 5.08 -6.33
C LEU A 140 1.81 4.80 -5.62
N GLU A 141 0.94 5.79 -5.55
CA GLU A 141 -0.37 5.70 -4.92
C GLU A 141 -1.24 4.61 -5.58
N TYR A 142 -1.22 4.54 -6.91
CA TYR A 142 -1.88 3.50 -7.68
C TYR A 142 -1.38 2.09 -7.31
N CYS A 143 -0.05 1.90 -7.29
CA CYS A 143 0.55 0.60 -7.00
C CYS A 143 0.31 0.19 -5.54
N LEU A 144 0.45 1.11 -4.58
CA LEU A 144 0.24 0.84 -3.16
C LEU A 144 -1.21 0.48 -2.85
N THR A 145 -2.17 1.23 -3.38
CA THR A 145 -3.60 0.93 -3.20
C THR A 145 -3.94 -0.47 -3.69
N ARG A 146 -3.36 -0.88 -4.83
CA ARG A 146 -3.58 -2.20 -5.41
C ARG A 146 -2.86 -3.29 -4.65
N LEU A 147 -1.62 -3.08 -4.24
CA LEU A 147 -0.87 -4.03 -3.44
C LEU A 147 -1.55 -4.27 -2.08
N ASN A 148 -2.06 -3.21 -1.43
CA ASN A 148 -2.84 -3.32 -0.19
C ASN A 148 -4.11 -4.16 -0.40
N LYS A 149 -4.89 -3.85 -1.45
CA LYS A 149 -6.08 -4.66 -1.82
C LYS A 149 -5.71 -6.11 -2.12
N PHE A 150 -4.59 -6.34 -2.81
CA PHE A 150 -4.10 -7.67 -3.14
C PHE A 150 -3.75 -8.44 -1.86
N GLN A 151 -2.90 -7.87 -1.00
CA GLN A 151 -2.49 -8.46 0.26
C GLN A 151 -3.68 -8.80 1.16
N ARG A 152 -4.62 -7.86 1.36
CA ARG A 152 -5.80 -8.12 2.22
C ARG A 152 -6.66 -9.27 1.72
N LYS A 153 -6.91 -9.33 0.41
CA LYS A 153 -7.70 -10.42 -0.19
C LYS A 153 -6.95 -11.75 -0.17
N TRP A 154 -5.66 -11.73 -0.44
CA TRP A 154 -4.83 -12.93 -0.43
C TRP A 154 -4.73 -13.51 0.99
N LEU A 155 -4.52 -12.67 2.02
CA LEU A 155 -4.51 -13.11 3.42
C LEU A 155 -5.84 -13.70 3.88
N TYR A 156 -6.96 -13.22 3.34
CA TYR A 156 -8.27 -13.80 3.60
C TYR A 156 -8.44 -15.18 2.95
N LEU A 157 -8.00 -15.31 1.68
CA LEU A 157 -8.21 -16.52 0.89
C LEU A 157 -7.17 -17.62 1.16
N GLU A 158 -5.95 -17.29 1.58
CA GLU A 158 -4.88 -18.27 1.79
C GLU A 158 -5.27 -19.39 2.77
N PRO A 159 -5.80 -19.10 3.97
CA PRO A 159 -6.20 -20.15 4.91
C PRO A 159 -7.36 -21.01 4.37
N ILE A 160 -8.25 -20.40 3.59
CA ILE A 160 -9.45 -21.04 3.03
C ILE A 160 -9.06 -22.08 1.98
N PHE A 161 -8.21 -21.68 1.02
CA PHE A 161 -7.72 -22.60 -0.03
C PHE A 161 -6.75 -23.64 0.54
N PHE A 162 -6.00 -23.31 1.60
CA PHE A 162 -5.15 -24.28 2.29
C PHE A 162 -5.96 -25.42 2.93
N ARG A 163 -7.10 -25.10 3.56
CA ARG A 163 -8.04 -26.09 4.13
C ARG A 163 -8.70 -26.99 3.07
N GLY A 164 -8.43 -26.77 1.78
CA GLY A 164 -8.92 -27.60 0.68
C GLY A 164 -10.27 -27.14 0.11
N ALA A 165 -10.73 -25.93 0.43
CA ALA A 165 -11.89 -25.36 -0.22
C ALA A 165 -11.59 -25.12 -1.72
N LEU A 166 -12.50 -25.58 -2.60
CA LEU A 166 -12.44 -25.46 -4.07
C LEU A 166 -11.16 -26.01 -4.73
N PRO A 167 -11.05 -27.35 -4.88
CA PRO A 167 -9.89 -27.97 -5.55
C PRO A 167 -9.71 -27.53 -7.01
N GLU A 168 -10.81 -27.22 -7.72
CA GLU A 168 -10.78 -26.76 -9.12
C GLU A 168 -10.05 -25.42 -9.30
N GLU A 169 -10.14 -24.52 -8.31
CA GLU A 169 -9.53 -23.19 -8.35
C GLU A 169 -8.17 -23.13 -7.61
N LYS A 170 -7.78 -24.22 -6.95
CA LYS A 170 -6.53 -24.31 -6.20
C LYS A 170 -5.29 -24.02 -7.05
N HIS A 171 -5.22 -24.59 -8.26
CA HIS A 171 -4.09 -24.36 -9.16
C HIS A 171 -3.94 -22.87 -9.54
N ARG A 172 -5.07 -22.17 -9.70
CA ARG A 172 -5.07 -20.72 -9.97
C ARG A 172 -4.57 -19.95 -8.75
N PHE A 173 -5.06 -20.30 -7.57
CA PHE A 173 -4.65 -19.66 -6.31
C PHE A 173 -3.16 -19.88 -6.00
N ASP A 174 -2.61 -21.07 -6.29
CA ASP A 174 -1.19 -21.36 -6.13
C ASP A 174 -0.32 -20.47 -7.03
N LYS A 175 -0.76 -20.21 -8.27
CA LYS A 175 -0.07 -19.28 -9.17
C LYS A 175 -0.10 -17.85 -8.63
N ILE A 176 -1.26 -17.38 -8.16
CA ILE A 176 -1.41 -16.06 -7.52
C ILE A 176 -0.50 -15.94 -6.29
N THR A 177 -0.41 -17.02 -5.50
CA THR A 177 0.44 -17.06 -4.30
C THR A 177 1.93 -16.98 -4.66
N LYS A 178 2.36 -17.65 -5.73
CA LYS A 178 3.72 -17.50 -6.27
C LYS A 178 3.99 -16.07 -6.72
N ASP A 179 3.06 -15.45 -7.44
CA ASP A 179 3.18 -14.06 -7.89
C ASP A 179 3.27 -13.09 -6.70
N TYR A 180 2.42 -13.27 -5.68
CA TYR A 180 2.45 -12.48 -4.44
C TYR A 180 3.82 -12.59 -3.74
N ARG A 181 4.30 -13.82 -3.54
CA ARG A 181 5.61 -14.07 -2.92
C ARG A 181 6.75 -13.47 -3.74
N SER A 182 6.70 -13.57 -5.07
CA SER A 182 7.71 -12.95 -5.93
C SER A 182 7.72 -11.42 -5.79
N ILE A 183 6.55 -10.79 -5.71
CA ILE A 183 6.46 -9.33 -5.50
C ILE A 183 7.04 -8.96 -4.13
N MET A 184 6.67 -9.70 -3.08
CA MET A 184 7.13 -9.45 -1.71
C MET A 184 8.64 -9.67 -1.54
N LEU A 185 9.20 -10.74 -2.11
CA LEU A 185 10.66 -10.96 -2.12
C LEU A 185 11.40 -9.83 -2.82
N CYS A 186 10.84 -9.30 -3.90
CA CYS A 186 11.45 -8.15 -4.57
C CYS A 186 11.36 -6.89 -3.69
N ILE A 187 10.28 -6.68 -2.93
CA ILE A 187 10.18 -5.56 -1.98
C ILE A 187 11.16 -5.73 -0.82
N GLU A 188 11.39 -6.95 -0.35
CA GLU A 188 12.38 -7.26 0.70
C GLU A 188 13.80 -6.96 0.24
N ARG A 189 14.11 -7.21 -1.04
CA ARG A 189 15.43 -6.88 -1.65
C ARG A 189 15.68 -5.39 -1.80
N ASP A 190 14.64 -4.61 -2.12
CA ASP A 190 14.73 -3.15 -2.22
C ASP A 190 13.46 -2.53 -1.63
N MET A 191 13.59 -2.09 -0.38
CA MET A 191 12.49 -1.57 0.42
C MET A 191 12.12 -0.13 0.06
N ARG A 192 12.85 0.52 -0.86
CA ARG A 192 12.59 1.92 -1.25
C ARG A 192 11.29 2.05 -2.04
N LEU A 193 10.40 2.95 -1.62
CA LEU A 193 9.10 3.16 -2.27
C LEU A 193 9.23 3.56 -3.74
N VAL A 194 10.16 4.46 -4.06
CA VAL A 194 10.32 4.98 -5.43
C VAL A 194 10.91 3.92 -6.38
N SER A 195 11.80 3.07 -5.89
CA SER A 195 12.32 1.94 -6.67
C SER A 195 11.24 0.92 -7.00
N PHE A 196 10.26 0.74 -6.12
CA PHE A 196 9.16 -0.19 -6.34
C PHE A 196 8.35 0.18 -7.59
N VAL A 197 8.01 1.47 -7.75
CA VAL A 197 7.21 1.98 -8.88
C VAL A 197 7.99 1.99 -10.20
N SER A 198 9.31 2.12 -10.12
CA SER A 198 10.19 2.13 -11.30
C SER A 198 10.32 0.76 -11.96
N ARG A 199 9.69 -0.29 -11.41
CA ARG A 199 9.73 -1.64 -11.94
C ARG A 199 8.85 -1.80 -13.17
N VAL A 200 9.44 -2.38 -14.20
CA VAL A 200 8.75 -2.70 -15.46
C VAL A 200 7.62 -3.69 -15.18
N ASN A 201 6.46 -3.45 -15.80
CA ASN A 201 5.26 -4.30 -15.76
C ASN A 201 4.57 -4.47 -14.39
N LEU A 202 5.05 -3.84 -13.31
CA LEU A 202 4.46 -4.00 -11.98
C LEU A 202 2.94 -3.73 -11.94
N LYS A 203 2.50 -2.62 -12.55
CA LYS A 203 1.07 -2.26 -12.63
C LYS A 203 0.24 -3.37 -13.28
N SER A 204 0.69 -3.86 -14.44
CA SER A 204 0.00 -4.94 -15.16
C SER A 204 -0.03 -6.24 -14.38
N THR A 205 1.05 -6.59 -13.67
CA THR A 205 1.10 -7.78 -12.82
C THR A 205 0.14 -7.66 -11.65
N LEU A 206 0.11 -6.52 -10.95
CA LEU A 206 -0.83 -6.27 -9.84
C LEU A 206 -2.29 -6.33 -10.32
N ASP A 207 -2.57 -5.73 -11.48
CA ASP A 207 -3.91 -5.73 -12.07
C ASP A 207 -4.39 -7.13 -12.44
N ASN A 208 -3.51 -7.93 -13.05
CA ASN A 208 -3.79 -9.32 -13.34
C ASN A 208 -4.03 -10.13 -12.05
N CYS A 209 -3.15 -9.99 -11.05
CA CYS A 209 -3.28 -10.70 -9.77
C CYS A 209 -4.61 -10.39 -9.06
N ILE A 210 -4.98 -9.10 -8.99
CA ILE A 210 -6.26 -8.68 -8.41
C ILE A 210 -7.45 -9.23 -9.20
N THR A 211 -7.35 -9.29 -10.53
CA THR A 211 -8.41 -9.83 -11.38
C THR A 211 -8.57 -11.33 -11.15
N GLN A 212 -7.48 -12.09 -11.11
CA GLN A 212 -7.53 -13.53 -10.81
C GLN A 212 -8.07 -13.79 -9.40
N LEU A 213 -7.68 -12.99 -8.40
CA LEU A 213 -8.26 -13.10 -7.07
C LEU A 213 -9.76 -12.81 -7.01
N LYS A 214 -10.26 -11.86 -7.80
CA LYS A 214 -11.70 -11.61 -7.88
C LYS A 214 -12.44 -12.82 -8.44
N VAL A 215 -11.86 -13.53 -9.40
CA VAL A 215 -12.43 -14.78 -9.93
C VAL A 215 -12.47 -15.84 -8.82
N CYS A 216 -11.35 -16.09 -8.12
CA CYS A 216 -11.32 -17.04 -7.00
C CYS A 216 -12.35 -16.68 -5.90
N GLN A 217 -12.47 -15.40 -5.57
CA GLN A 217 -13.44 -14.91 -4.59
C GLN A 217 -14.89 -15.12 -5.06
N LYS A 218 -15.17 -14.92 -6.35
CA LYS A 218 -16.49 -15.17 -6.93
C LYS A 218 -16.84 -16.65 -6.89
N SER A 219 -15.90 -17.52 -7.30
CA SER A 219 -16.09 -18.97 -7.25
C SER A 219 -16.32 -19.45 -5.80
N LEU A 220 -15.60 -18.89 -4.83
CA LEU A 220 -15.81 -19.17 -3.41
C LEU A 220 -17.23 -18.78 -2.97
N TYR A 221 -17.71 -17.59 -3.36
CA TYR A 221 -19.07 -17.15 -3.04
C TYR A 221 -20.14 -18.05 -3.66
N GLU A 222 -19.99 -18.38 -4.95
CA GLU A 222 -20.91 -19.29 -5.64
C GLU A 222 -20.92 -20.69 -5.00
N TYR A 223 -19.76 -21.18 -4.55
CA TYR A 223 -19.65 -22.43 -3.80
C TYR A 223 -20.38 -22.36 -2.45
N LEU A 224 -20.17 -21.30 -1.67
CA LEU A 224 -20.84 -21.11 -0.38
C LEU A 224 -22.35 -20.96 -0.53
N GLU A 225 -22.81 -20.24 -1.55
CA GLU A 225 -24.23 -20.06 -1.81
C GLU A 225 -24.90 -21.38 -2.23
N LYS A 226 -24.22 -22.21 -3.04
CA LYS A 226 -24.71 -23.57 -3.35
C LYS A 226 -24.85 -24.41 -2.09
N LYS A 227 -23.90 -24.30 -1.15
CA LYS A 227 -23.97 -24.98 0.14
C LYS A 227 -25.12 -24.47 1.01
N ARG A 228 -25.38 -23.16 1.01
CA ARG A 228 -26.55 -22.56 1.70
C ARG A 228 -27.88 -22.99 1.10
N MET A 229 -27.97 -23.14 -0.22
CA MET A 229 -29.19 -23.61 -0.89
C MET A 229 -29.52 -25.07 -0.56
N ASN A 230 -28.50 -25.92 -0.46
CA ASN A 230 -28.67 -27.32 -0.04
C ASN A 230 -29.09 -27.43 1.43
N PHE A 231 -28.57 -26.57 2.31
CA PHE A 231 -28.91 -26.54 3.72
C PHE A 231 -29.25 -25.13 4.22
N PRO A 232 -30.55 -24.73 4.21
CA PRO A 232 -30.98 -23.36 4.49
C PRO A 232 -30.59 -22.80 5.87
N ARG A 233 -30.22 -23.64 6.85
CA ARG A 233 -29.74 -23.12 8.14
C ARG A 233 -28.39 -22.42 8.05
N PHE A 234 -27.61 -22.68 7.00
CA PHE A 234 -26.35 -21.96 6.76
C PHE A 234 -26.53 -20.47 6.42
N TYR A 235 -27.76 -20.01 6.13
CA TYR A 235 -28.05 -18.58 6.02
C TYR A 235 -27.95 -17.84 7.37
N PHE A 236 -28.02 -18.55 8.50
CA PHE A 236 -27.94 -17.94 9.84
C PHE A 236 -26.51 -17.80 10.37
N ILE A 237 -25.50 -18.24 9.62
CA ILE A 237 -24.08 -18.16 10.01
C ILE A 237 -23.27 -17.38 8.96
N GLY A 238 -22.18 -16.75 9.43
CA GLY A 238 -21.27 -16.00 8.57
C GLY A 238 -20.45 -16.91 7.65
N ASP A 239 -19.84 -16.32 6.62
CA ASP A 239 -19.02 -17.06 5.63
C ASP A 239 -17.83 -17.77 6.31
N ASP A 240 -17.18 -17.12 7.28
CA ASP A 240 -16.03 -17.68 8.00
C ASP A 240 -16.42 -18.91 8.85
N ASP A 241 -17.57 -18.84 9.54
CA ASP A 241 -18.14 -19.95 10.30
C ASP A 241 -18.49 -21.11 9.35
N LEU A 242 -19.14 -20.81 8.23
CA LEU A 242 -19.52 -21.81 7.22
C LEU A 242 -18.30 -22.51 6.63
N LEU A 243 -17.24 -21.75 6.32
CA LEU A 243 -15.99 -22.30 5.81
C LEU A 243 -15.26 -23.17 6.83
N GLU A 244 -15.34 -22.84 8.11
CA GLU A 244 -14.77 -23.66 9.18
C GLU A 244 -15.50 -25.00 9.31
N ILE A 245 -16.84 -24.99 9.25
CA ILE A 245 -17.64 -26.22 9.24
C ILE A 245 -17.33 -27.07 8.01
N LEU A 246 -17.23 -26.46 6.83
CA LEU A 246 -16.94 -27.19 5.58
C LEU A 246 -15.52 -27.75 5.52
N GLY A 247 -14.54 -27.05 6.10
CA GLY A 247 -13.14 -27.46 6.08
C GLY A 247 -12.76 -28.46 7.18
N GLN A 248 -13.52 -28.49 8.29
CA GLN A 248 -13.22 -29.33 9.46
C GLN A 248 -14.48 -30.05 9.96
N SER A 249 -15.22 -30.66 9.02
CA SER A 249 -16.50 -31.34 9.26
C SER A 249 -16.42 -32.52 10.23
N THR A 250 -15.23 -33.06 10.47
CA THR A 250 -14.98 -34.20 11.36
C THR A 250 -14.47 -33.79 12.73
N ASN A 251 -14.18 -32.51 12.98
CA ASN A 251 -13.64 -32.05 14.27
C ASN A 251 -14.78 -31.82 15.28
N PRO A 252 -14.89 -32.62 16.36
CA PRO A 252 -16.00 -32.56 17.31
C PRO A 252 -16.13 -31.20 18.00
N VAL A 253 -15.01 -30.53 18.27
CA VAL A 253 -14.98 -29.22 18.95
C VAL A 253 -15.64 -28.15 18.08
N ILE A 254 -15.37 -28.19 16.78
CA ILE A 254 -15.87 -27.23 15.79
C ILE A 254 -17.35 -27.47 15.53
N ILE A 255 -17.72 -28.75 15.35
CA ILE A 255 -19.11 -29.17 15.23
C ILE A 255 -19.93 -28.65 16.43
N GLN A 256 -19.42 -28.80 17.65
CA GLN A 256 -20.11 -28.35 18.86
C GLN A 256 -20.28 -26.82 18.92
N GLN A 257 -19.25 -26.05 18.55
CA GLN A 257 -19.30 -24.58 18.54
C GLN A 257 -20.34 -24.05 17.54
N HIS A 258 -20.40 -24.65 16.35
CA HIS A 258 -21.29 -24.19 15.29
C HIS A 258 -22.71 -24.76 15.38
N LEU A 259 -22.89 -25.98 15.91
CA LEU A 259 -24.23 -26.54 16.17
C LEU A 259 -25.05 -25.65 17.11
N LYS A 260 -24.40 -25.05 18.11
CA LYS A 260 -25.03 -24.07 19.00
C LYS A 260 -25.55 -22.83 18.26
N LYS A 261 -24.88 -22.43 17.17
CA LYS A 261 -25.31 -21.30 16.33
C LYS A 261 -26.41 -21.70 15.35
N LEU A 262 -26.40 -22.94 14.85
CA LEU A 262 -27.33 -23.45 13.83
C LEU A 262 -28.69 -23.92 14.39
N TYR A 263 -28.73 -24.37 15.65
CA TYR A 263 -29.92 -24.95 16.26
C TYR A 263 -30.29 -24.26 17.57
N ALA A 264 -31.45 -23.62 17.59
CA ALA A 264 -32.06 -23.14 18.83
C ALA A 264 -32.35 -24.34 19.76
N GLY A 265 -31.87 -24.27 21.01
CA GLY A 265 -32.06 -25.32 22.02
C GLY A 265 -30.91 -26.32 22.15
N VAL A 266 -29.98 -26.36 21.18
CA VAL A 266 -28.74 -27.15 21.28
C VAL A 266 -27.66 -26.25 21.86
N TYR A 267 -27.21 -26.51 23.09
CA TYR A 267 -26.07 -25.79 23.65
C TYR A 267 -24.77 -26.57 23.46
N SER A 268 -24.82 -27.89 23.64
CA SER A 268 -23.70 -28.78 23.40
C SER A 268 -24.20 -30.17 23.01
N VAL A 269 -23.34 -30.96 22.40
CA VAL A 269 -23.60 -32.36 22.07
C VAL A 269 -22.57 -33.24 22.77
N GLU A 270 -22.98 -34.44 23.13
CA GLU A 270 -22.13 -35.43 23.77
C GLU A 270 -21.77 -36.49 22.73
N PHE A 271 -20.46 -36.69 22.57
CA PHE A 271 -19.90 -37.64 21.64
C PHE A 271 -19.51 -38.94 22.36
N ASP A 272 -19.49 -40.05 21.62
CA ASP A 272 -18.89 -41.30 22.07
C ASP A 272 -17.37 -41.16 22.31
N LYS A 273 -16.75 -42.14 22.99
CA LYS A 273 -15.31 -42.19 23.31
C LYS A 273 -14.40 -42.01 22.09
N GLU A 274 -14.85 -42.45 20.92
CA GLU A 274 -14.12 -42.27 19.65
C GLU A 274 -14.46 -40.98 18.89
N SER A 275 -15.38 -40.16 19.42
CA SER A 275 -15.86 -38.91 18.81
C SER A 275 -16.45 -39.04 17.40
N LYS A 276 -16.95 -40.22 17.02
CA LYS A 276 -17.56 -40.50 15.71
C LYS A 276 -19.07 -40.41 15.70
N VAL A 277 -19.69 -40.41 16.87
CA VAL A 277 -21.14 -40.54 17.02
C VAL A 277 -21.63 -39.60 18.11
N ILE A 278 -22.75 -38.93 17.86
CA ILE A 278 -23.45 -38.09 18.83
C ILE A 278 -24.50 -38.95 19.55
N THR A 279 -24.43 -39.01 20.87
CA THR A 279 -25.32 -39.83 21.72
C THR A 279 -26.37 -38.99 22.45
N SER A 280 -26.05 -37.74 22.76
CA SER A 280 -26.88 -36.87 23.61
C SER A 280 -26.77 -35.41 23.17
N ILE A 281 -27.84 -34.65 23.41
CA ILE A 281 -27.89 -33.20 23.26
C ILE A 281 -28.09 -32.58 24.64
N LYS A 282 -27.31 -31.55 24.96
CA LYS A 282 -27.43 -30.78 26.20
C LYS A 282 -27.99 -29.39 25.92
N SER A 283 -29.02 -29.01 26.68
CA SER A 283 -29.61 -27.67 26.64
C SER A 283 -28.76 -26.67 27.42
N VAL A 284 -29.05 -25.37 27.26
CA VAL A 284 -28.38 -24.28 28.02
C VAL A 284 -28.54 -24.46 29.53
N LYS A 285 -29.64 -25.11 29.96
CA LYS A 285 -29.95 -25.40 31.37
C LYS A 285 -29.33 -26.72 31.86
N SER A 286 -28.41 -27.30 31.10
CA SER A 286 -27.78 -28.60 31.37
C SER A 286 -28.75 -29.79 31.39
N GLU A 287 -29.91 -29.67 30.75
CA GLU A 287 -30.80 -30.81 30.54
C GLU A 287 -30.19 -31.71 29.47
N ASN A 288 -30.05 -33.01 29.78
CA ASN A 288 -29.46 -33.98 28.86
C ASN A 288 -30.56 -34.81 28.18
N PHE A 289 -30.65 -34.69 26.87
CA PHE A 289 -31.57 -35.43 26.02
C PHE A 289 -30.80 -36.51 25.27
N LYS A 290 -31.02 -37.78 25.63
CA LYS A 290 -30.49 -38.92 24.86
C LYS A 290 -31.23 -39.03 23.54
N LEU A 291 -30.51 -39.26 22.47
CA LEU A 291 -31.09 -39.48 21.15
C LEU A 291 -31.55 -40.94 21.03
N ASP A 292 -32.76 -41.16 20.53
CA ASP A 292 -33.30 -42.51 20.28
C ASP A 292 -32.49 -43.23 19.18
N SER A 293 -32.00 -42.48 18.19
CA SER A 293 -31.06 -42.93 17.18
C SER A 293 -29.76 -42.14 17.26
N VAL A 294 -28.65 -42.87 17.36
CA VAL A 294 -27.33 -42.25 17.41
C VAL A 294 -26.95 -41.66 16.05
N VAL A 295 -26.42 -40.43 16.05
CA VAL A 295 -26.07 -39.74 14.80
C VAL A 295 -24.59 -39.93 14.51
N ARG A 296 -24.28 -40.62 13.41
CA ARG A 296 -22.89 -40.79 12.95
C ARG A 296 -22.42 -39.52 12.24
N ILE A 297 -21.22 -39.07 12.57
CA ILE A 297 -20.57 -37.95 11.89
C ILE A 297 -20.03 -38.47 10.56
N ASP A 298 -20.42 -37.82 9.47
CA ASP A 298 -19.92 -38.11 8.13
C ASP A 298 -19.12 -36.91 7.60
N ASN A 299 -18.35 -37.14 6.53
CA ASN A 299 -17.56 -36.12 5.86
C ASN A 299 -18.45 -35.13 5.11
N ASN A 300 -19.64 -35.56 4.68
CA ASN A 300 -20.66 -34.69 4.11
C ASN A 300 -21.37 -33.91 5.23
N VAL A 301 -21.23 -32.59 5.18
CA VAL A 301 -21.79 -31.66 6.16
C VAL A 301 -23.31 -31.45 5.97
N GLU A 302 -23.78 -31.69 4.75
CA GLU A 302 -25.20 -31.59 4.35
C GLU A 302 -25.87 -32.95 4.44
#